data_AF-A0A2N9M2L6-F1
#
_entry.id   AF-A0A2N9M2L6-F1
#
_cell.length_a   1.000
_cell.length_b   1.000
_cell.length_c   1.000
_cell.angle_alpha   90.00
_cell.angle_beta   90.00
_cell.angle_gamma   90.00
#
_symmetry.space_group_name_H-M   'P 1'
#
loop_
_entity.id
_entity.type
_entity.pdbx_description
1 polymer ?
#
loop_
_entity_poly.entity_id
_entity_poly.type
_entity_poly.pdbx_seq_one_letter_code
_entity_poly.pdbx_strand_id
1 'polypeptide(L)'
;MMPNIALNLGALRELYRSREARPSEVVAEVYRRIAACPLEPVWISLVPREVAIARARKLEADSLAAAKPLFGVPFAVKDNLDVAGVPTTAGCPAYSYSPPGNATVVQALVDAGAIPIGKTNLDQFATGLVGTRSPYGACSSVFDPRYISGGSSAGSAVAVASGLVSFSLGSDTAGSGRVPAAFNNLIGLKPTRGLLSTLGLVPACRTLDCVSLFAQTCHDAHTVLQAARGFDPRARPVLARSRGWPGCGAVAGRRVPIRRPRQAATRVFRRPGSRPSLPASHRRPTRPGRREGRN
;
A
#
# COMPACT_ATOMS: atom_id res chain seq x y z
N MET A 1 10.30 -16.38 24.16
CA MET A 1 9.85 -15.25 23.32
C MET A 1 10.81 -15.18 22.14
N MET A 2 10.33 -15.25 20.90
CA MET A 2 11.20 -15.10 19.72
C MET A 2 11.86 -13.70 19.77
N PRO A 3 13.12 -13.55 19.33
CA PRO A 3 13.74 -12.23 19.18
C PRO A 3 12.91 -11.34 18.25
N ASN A 4 13.10 -10.01 18.29
CA ASN A 4 12.34 -9.08 17.45
C ASN A 4 12.63 -9.33 15.95
N ILE A 5 11.81 -10.15 15.30
CA ILE A 5 11.97 -10.54 13.89
C ILE A 5 11.70 -9.34 12.97
N ALA A 6 12.66 -9.00 12.12
CA ALA A 6 12.44 -8.04 11.05
C ALA A 6 11.62 -8.70 9.92
N LEU A 7 10.53 -8.06 9.48
CA LEU A 7 9.64 -8.60 8.45
C LEU A 7 9.97 -8.13 7.03
N ASN A 8 11.12 -7.48 6.80
CA ASN A 8 11.56 -7.22 5.42
C ASN A 8 11.93 -8.54 4.72
N LEU A 9 11.81 -8.59 3.39
CA LEU A 9 11.90 -9.85 2.66
C LEU A 9 13.30 -10.49 2.77
N GLY A 10 14.35 -9.67 2.79
CA GLY A 10 15.73 -10.13 2.95
C GLY A 10 15.96 -10.84 4.28
N ALA A 11 15.50 -10.23 5.38
CA ALA A 11 15.62 -10.79 6.72
C ALA A 11 14.83 -12.09 6.88
N LEU A 12 13.59 -12.15 6.38
CA LEU A 12 12.80 -13.38 6.43
C LEU A 12 13.44 -14.51 5.61
N ARG A 13 13.98 -14.19 4.43
CA ARG A 13 14.64 -15.21 3.61
C ARG A 13 15.87 -15.78 4.30
N GLU A 14 16.66 -14.94 4.97
CA GLU A 14 17.81 -15.41 5.74
C GLU A 14 17.39 -16.26 6.93
N LEU A 15 16.39 -15.80 7.70
CA LEU A 15 15.84 -16.52 8.85
C LEU A 15 15.34 -17.93 8.48
N TYR A 16 14.67 -18.07 7.34
CA TYR A 16 14.19 -19.36 6.85
C TYR A 16 15.33 -20.24 6.32
N ARG A 17 16.33 -19.64 5.67
CA ARG A 17 17.50 -20.35 5.13
C ARG A 17 18.42 -20.88 6.22
N SER A 18 18.64 -20.12 7.29
CA SER A 18 19.41 -20.52 8.46
C SER A 18 18.64 -21.47 9.39
N ARG A 19 17.34 -21.69 9.13
CA ARG A 19 16.42 -22.51 9.94
C ARG A 19 16.26 -22.01 11.38
N GLU A 20 16.52 -20.73 11.62
CA GLU A 20 16.27 -20.08 12.91
C GLU A 20 14.78 -19.92 13.21
N ALA A 21 13.95 -19.83 12.17
CA ALA A 21 12.50 -19.94 12.29
C ALA A 21 11.90 -20.54 11.02
N ARG A 22 10.67 -21.03 11.15
CA ARG A 22 9.82 -21.50 10.06
C ARG A 22 8.74 -20.46 9.72
N PRO A 23 8.21 -20.46 8.47
CA PRO A 23 7.06 -19.62 8.09
C PRO A 23 5.89 -19.63 9.07
N SER A 24 5.53 -20.79 9.64
CA SER A 24 4.43 -20.95 10.59
C SER A 24 4.71 -20.30 11.94
N GLU A 25 5.97 -20.26 12.37
CA GLU A 25 6.39 -19.55 13.59
C GLU A 25 6.37 -18.04 13.36
N VAL A 26 6.82 -17.57 12.20
CA VAL A 26 6.72 -16.14 11.81
C VAL A 26 5.27 -15.70 11.71
N VAL A 27 4.39 -16.52 11.10
CA VAL A 27 2.95 -16.22 11.06
C VAL A 27 2.37 -16.18 12.47
N ALA A 28 2.70 -17.13 13.35
CA ALA A 28 2.23 -17.10 14.73
C ALA A 28 2.69 -15.83 15.47
N GLU A 29 3.93 -15.39 15.25
CA GLU A 29 4.47 -14.14 15.78
C GLU A 29 3.74 -12.91 15.23
N VAL A 30 3.37 -12.90 13.94
CA VAL A 30 2.54 -11.82 13.34
C VAL A 30 1.21 -11.70 14.06
N TYR A 31 0.50 -12.80 14.32
CA TYR A 31 -0.77 -12.74 15.07
C TYR A 31 -0.56 -12.26 16.51
N ARG A 32 0.57 -12.62 17.15
CA ARG A 32 0.92 -12.09 18.48
C ARG A 32 1.15 -10.57 18.43
N ARG A 33 1.83 -10.05 17.41
CA ARG A 33 2.04 -8.60 17.21
C ARG A 33 0.75 -7.86 16.96
N ILE A 34 -0.15 -8.44 16.15
CA ILE A 34 -1.47 -7.85 15.88
C ILE A 34 -2.26 -7.74 17.19
N ALA A 35 -2.30 -8.80 18.00
CA ALA A 35 -3.03 -8.78 19.29
C ALA A 35 -2.44 -7.78 20.31
N ALA A 36 -1.15 -7.46 20.22
CA ALA A 36 -0.46 -6.51 21.09
C ALA A 36 -0.39 -5.08 20.50
N CYS A 37 -0.93 -4.86 19.30
CA CYS A 37 -0.84 -3.58 18.61
C CYS A 37 -1.81 -2.56 19.26
N PRO A 38 -1.32 -1.40 19.73
CA PRO A 38 -2.20 -0.38 20.30
C PRO A 38 -2.90 0.47 19.23
N LEU A 39 -2.48 0.35 17.96
CA LEU A 39 -3.06 1.10 16.85
C LEU A 39 -4.31 0.36 16.36
N GLU A 40 -5.46 0.96 16.60
CA GLU A 40 -6.75 0.52 16.10
C GLU A 40 -7.51 1.71 15.49
N PRO A 41 -8.29 1.50 14.42
CA PRO A 41 -8.63 0.24 13.77
C PRO A 41 -7.81 -0.03 12.51
N VAL A 42 -6.89 -1.01 12.55
CA VAL A 42 -6.06 -1.38 11.37
C VAL A 42 -6.75 -2.41 10.47
N TRP A 43 -7.49 -3.33 11.06
CA TRP A 43 -8.09 -4.49 10.39
C TRP A 43 -9.61 -4.38 10.37
N ILE A 44 -10.24 -4.77 9.26
CA ILE A 44 -11.68 -5.03 9.20
C ILE A 44 -11.93 -6.50 9.52
N SER A 45 -11.10 -7.40 9.00
CA SER A 45 -11.18 -8.82 9.27
C SER A 45 -9.80 -9.45 9.18
N LEU A 46 -9.56 -10.48 9.99
CA LEU A 46 -8.35 -11.30 9.91
C LEU A 46 -8.71 -12.64 9.27
N VAL A 47 -7.77 -13.21 8.51
CA VAL A 47 -7.80 -14.65 8.23
C VAL A 47 -7.73 -15.35 9.60
N PRO A 48 -8.54 -16.39 9.88
CA PRO A 48 -8.41 -17.12 11.14
C PRO A 48 -6.97 -17.61 11.34
N ARG A 49 -6.41 -17.37 12.53
CA ARG A 49 -5.00 -17.67 12.86
C ARG A 49 -4.60 -19.08 12.42
N GLU A 50 -5.43 -20.06 12.71
CA GLU A 50 -5.12 -21.46 12.42
C GLU A 50 -5.17 -21.79 10.93
N VAL A 51 -5.98 -21.07 10.15
CA VAL A 51 -5.97 -21.15 8.69
C VAL A 51 -4.68 -20.58 8.11
N ALA A 52 -4.21 -19.44 8.62
CA ALA A 52 -2.95 -18.84 8.18
C ALA A 52 -1.74 -19.71 8.55
N ILE A 53 -1.71 -20.27 9.77
CA ILE A 53 -0.67 -21.22 10.20
C ILE A 53 -0.71 -22.50 9.38
N ALA A 54 -1.90 -23.05 9.08
CA ALA A 54 -2.02 -24.23 8.23
C ALA A 54 -1.51 -23.98 6.80
N ARG A 55 -1.76 -22.79 6.23
CA ARG A 55 -1.19 -22.37 4.93
C ARG A 55 0.34 -22.33 5.00
N ALA A 56 0.91 -21.77 6.06
CA ALA A 56 2.35 -21.75 6.27
C ALA A 56 2.96 -23.15 6.37
N ARG A 57 2.33 -24.06 7.14
CA ARG A 57 2.77 -25.46 7.25
C ARG A 57 2.69 -26.22 5.93
N LYS A 58 1.67 -25.95 5.12
CA LYS A 58 1.56 -26.52 3.77
C LYS A 58 2.71 -26.06 2.87
N LEU A 59 3.10 -24.79 2.95
CA LEU A 59 4.27 -24.28 2.22
C LEU A 59 5.57 -24.93 2.70
N GLU A 60 5.74 -25.12 4.01
CA GLU A 60 6.93 -25.79 4.57
C GLU A 60 7.09 -27.25 4.13
N ALA A 61 5.96 -27.94 3.88
CA ALA A 61 5.97 -29.32 3.42
C ALA A 61 6.23 -29.47 1.91
N ASP A 62 6.12 -28.39 1.13
CA ASP A 62 6.37 -28.38 -0.31
C ASP A 62 7.86 -28.12 -0.57
N SER A 63 8.57 -29.14 -1.06
CA SER A 63 10.02 -29.07 -1.33
C SER A 63 10.40 -28.03 -2.38
N LEU A 64 9.48 -27.62 -3.25
CA LEU A 64 9.70 -26.59 -4.26
C LEU A 64 9.36 -25.18 -3.75
N ALA A 65 8.64 -25.08 -2.63
CA ALA A 65 8.16 -23.79 -2.13
C ALA A 65 9.30 -22.86 -1.68
N ALA A 66 10.41 -23.41 -1.17
CA ALA A 66 11.56 -22.63 -0.73
C ALA A 66 12.20 -21.80 -1.85
N ALA A 67 12.03 -22.18 -3.12
CA ALA A 67 12.51 -21.42 -4.27
C ALA A 67 11.58 -20.26 -4.69
N LYS A 68 10.37 -20.18 -4.11
CA LYS A 68 9.40 -19.14 -4.45
C LYS A 68 9.86 -17.78 -3.93
N PRO A 69 9.65 -16.69 -4.69
CA PRO A 69 10.22 -15.38 -4.36
C PRO A 69 9.63 -14.74 -3.09
N LEU A 70 8.45 -15.19 -2.65
CA LEU A 70 7.77 -14.71 -1.44
C LEU A 70 7.51 -15.85 -0.44
N PHE A 71 8.34 -16.90 -0.45
CA PHE A 71 8.19 -18.06 0.44
C PHE A 71 7.96 -17.66 1.91
N GLY A 72 6.77 -17.96 2.44
CA GLY A 72 6.44 -17.73 3.85
C GLY A 72 6.30 -16.27 4.24
N VAL A 73 6.13 -15.35 3.30
CA VAL A 73 6.06 -13.90 3.58
C VAL A 73 4.64 -13.49 3.97
N PRO A 74 4.39 -13.00 5.20
CA PRO A 74 3.07 -12.52 5.62
C PRO A 74 2.75 -11.15 4.99
N PHE A 75 1.52 -10.99 4.47
CA PHE A 75 1.07 -9.74 3.85
C PHE A 75 -0.39 -9.40 4.16
N ALA A 76 -0.73 -8.11 4.10
CA ALA A 76 -2.09 -7.61 4.28
C ALA A 76 -2.74 -7.19 2.95
N VAL A 77 -4.07 -7.25 2.89
CA VAL A 77 -4.84 -6.93 1.68
C VAL A 77 -5.89 -5.87 2.02
N LYS A 78 -5.94 -4.76 1.29
CA LYS A 78 -7.03 -3.78 1.46
C LYS A 78 -8.39 -4.43 1.27
N ASP A 79 -9.37 -4.09 2.11
CA ASP A 79 -10.69 -4.74 2.09
C ASP A 79 -11.58 -4.42 0.88
N ASN A 80 -11.04 -3.80 -0.17
CA ASN A 80 -11.68 -3.72 -1.48
C ASN A 80 -11.09 -4.72 -2.50
N LEU A 81 -10.17 -5.58 -2.08
CA LEU A 81 -9.61 -6.68 -2.87
C LEU A 81 -10.08 -8.02 -2.30
N ASP A 82 -10.43 -8.94 -3.18
CA ASP A 82 -10.94 -10.26 -2.82
C ASP A 82 -9.85 -11.18 -2.26
N VAL A 83 -10.16 -11.82 -1.14
CA VAL A 83 -9.37 -12.89 -0.53
C VAL A 83 -10.32 -14.05 -0.22
N ALA A 84 -10.03 -15.23 -0.76
CA ALA A 84 -10.87 -16.41 -0.56
C ALA A 84 -11.00 -16.77 0.93
N GLY A 85 -12.24 -16.99 1.36
CA GLY A 85 -12.58 -17.35 2.74
C GLY A 85 -12.66 -16.16 3.71
N VAL A 86 -12.53 -14.92 3.23
CA VAL A 86 -12.71 -13.71 4.05
C VAL A 86 -13.62 -12.73 3.31
N PRO A 87 -14.64 -12.13 3.97
CA PRO A 87 -15.54 -11.19 3.30
C PRO A 87 -14.80 -9.98 2.70
N THR A 88 -15.38 -9.41 1.65
CA THR A 88 -15.00 -8.11 1.08
C THR A 88 -16.13 -7.12 1.38
N THR A 89 -15.83 -6.03 2.08
CA THR A 89 -16.84 -5.02 2.46
C THR A 89 -16.59 -3.66 1.81
N ALA A 90 -15.36 -3.39 1.35
CA ALA A 90 -14.93 -2.07 0.90
C ALA A 90 -15.20 -0.95 1.93
N GLY A 91 -15.16 -1.28 3.23
CA GLY A 91 -15.47 -0.35 4.33
C GLY A 91 -16.96 -0.07 4.49
N CYS A 92 -17.84 -0.88 3.91
CA CYS A 92 -19.29 -0.76 3.97
C CYS A 92 -19.92 -2.09 4.41
N PRO A 93 -20.38 -2.22 5.68
CA PRO A 93 -20.96 -3.46 6.19
C PRO A 93 -22.13 -4.00 5.34
N ALA A 94 -22.98 -3.11 4.83
CA ALA A 94 -24.13 -3.47 4.00
C ALA A 94 -23.75 -3.96 2.58
N TYR A 95 -22.52 -3.69 2.12
CA TYR A 95 -22.01 -4.17 0.83
C TYR A 95 -21.32 -5.54 0.94
N SER A 96 -21.11 -6.04 2.16
CA SER A 96 -20.32 -7.24 2.43
C SER A 96 -20.76 -8.44 1.59
N TYR A 97 -19.80 -9.10 0.95
CA TYR A 97 -20.00 -10.36 0.24
C TYR A 97 -18.86 -11.35 0.48
N SER A 98 -19.16 -12.64 0.28
CA SER A 98 -18.15 -13.70 0.28
C SER A 98 -17.59 -13.86 -1.15
N PRO A 99 -16.31 -13.54 -1.39
CA PRO A 99 -15.75 -13.65 -2.74
C PRO A 99 -15.62 -15.13 -3.16
N PRO A 100 -15.85 -15.47 -4.44
CA PRO A 100 -15.75 -16.84 -4.93
C PRO A 100 -14.29 -17.35 -4.98
N GLY A 101 -13.31 -16.45 -4.88
CA GLY A 101 -11.89 -16.76 -4.91
C GLY A 101 -11.04 -15.53 -4.60
N ASN A 102 -9.73 -15.69 -4.70
CA ASN A 102 -8.80 -14.56 -4.56
C ASN A 102 -8.90 -13.63 -5.78
N ALA A 103 -8.69 -12.32 -5.55
CA ALA A 103 -8.35 -11.41 -6.63
C ALA A 103 -7.11 -11.93 -7.38
N THR A 104 -6.97 -11.64 -8.68
CA THR A 104 -5.88 -12.23 -9.49
C THR A 104 -4.49 -11.86 -8.94
N VAL A 105 -4.33 -10.62 -8.46
CA VAL A 105 -3.09 -10.16 -7.80
C VAL A 105 -2.83 -10.86 -6.47
N VAL A 106 -3.87 -11.18 -5.70
CA VAL A 106 -3.76 -11.92 -4.44
C VAL A 106 -3.36 -13.36 -4.72
N GLN A 107 -3.98 -14.00 -5.72
CA GLN A 107 -3.64 -15.36 -6.12
C GLN A 107 -2.18 -15.46 -6.58
N ALA A 108 -1.72 -14.54 -7.44
CA ALA A 108 -0.34 -14.52 -7.91
C ALA A 108 0.68 -14.45 -6.75
N LEU A 109 0.38 -13.65 -5.71
CA LEU A 109 1.23 -13.55 -4.53
C LEU A 109 1.20 -14.82 -3.67
N VAL A 110 0.04 -15.45 -3.52
CA VAL A 110 -0.10 -16.75 -2.83
C VAL A 110 0.66 -17.84 -3.58
N ASP A 111 0.56 -17.88 -4.90
CA ASP A 111 1.28 -18.84 -5.74
C ASP A 111 2.79 -18.63 -5.63
N ALA A 112 3.23 -17.38 -5.49
CA ALA A 112 4.60 -16.97 -5.19
C ALA A 112 5.03 -17.22 -3.73
N GLY A 113 4.19 -17.85 -2.90
CA GLY A 113 4.52 -18.31 -1.55
C GLY A 113 4.14 -17.37 -0.41
N ALA A 114 3.49 -16.23 -0.71
CA ALA A 114 3.07 -15.28 0.30
C ALA A 114 1.82 -15.76 1.06
N ILE A 115 1.64 -15.27 2.30
CA ILE A 115 0.58 -15.70 3.21
C ILE A 115 -0.31 -14.50 3.55
N PRO A 116 -1.58 -14.45 3.11
CA PRO A 116 -2.46 -13.34 3.44
C PRO A 116 -2.90 -13.46 4.91
N ILE A 117 -2.78 -12.35 5.64
CA ILE A 117 -3.06 -12.27 7.07
C ILE A 117 -4.45 -11.69 7.36
N GLY A 118 -4.93 -10.76 6.55
CA GLY A 118 -6.22 -10.14 6.77
C GLY A 118 -6.57 -9.03 5.80
N LYS A 119 -7.78 -8.51 5.97
CA LYS A 119 -8.36 -7.38 5.24
C LYS A 119 -8.20 -6.11 6.06
N THR A 120 -7.50 -5.12 5.52
CA THR A 120 -7.21 -3.87 6.21
C THR A 120 -8.29 -2.81 5.99
N ASN A 121 -8.43 -1.94 6.99
CA ASN A 121 -9.36 -0.83 6.97
C ASN A 121 -9.03 0.21 5.89
N LEU A 122 -10.05 0.93 5.42
CA LEU A 122 -9.98 1.89 4.32
C LEU A 122 -11.01 3.01 4.45
N ASP A 123 -10.76 4.14 3.79
CA ASP A 123 -11.87 5.06 3.48
C ASP A 123 -12.87 4.31 2.58
N GLN A 124 -14.15 4.32 2.97
CA GLN A 124 -15.23 3.54 2.36
C GLN A 124 -15.28 3.74 0.84
N PHE A 125 -15.46 2.63 0.10
CA PHE A 125 -15.40 2.54 -1.36
C PHE A 125 -14.16 3.20 -1.97
N ALA A 126 -13.05 3.17 -1.23
CA ALA A 126 -11.80 3.82 -1.57
C ALA A 126 -11.90 5.35 -1.82
N THR A 127 -12.93 6.02 -1.32
CA THR A 127 -13.25 7.43 -1.61
C THR A 127 -12.78 8.38 -0.51
N GLY A 128 -11.47 8.59 -0.46
CA GLY A 128 -10.83 9.50 0.47
C GLY A 128 -9.32 9.44 0.40
N LEU A 129 -8.67 10.43 1.00
CA LEU A 129 -7.23 10.49 1.18
C LEU A 129 -6.83 10.66 2.65
N VAL A 130 -7.76 10.35 3.58
CA VAL A 130 -7.62 10.71 4.99
C VAL A 130 -7.59 9.51 5.93
N GLY A 131 -8.23 8.39 5.60
CA GLY A 131 -8.29 7.21 6.47
C GLY A 131 -9.31 7.33 7.61
N THR A 132 -10.13 8.38 7.62
CA THR A 132 -11.15 8.66 8.66
C THR A 132 -12.58 8.31 8.22
N ARG A 133 -12.79 7.99 6.94
CA ARG A 133 -14.12 7.77 6.36
C ARG A 133 -14.49 6.29 6.36
N SER A 134 -14.37 5.65 7.52
CA SER A 134 -14.71 4.24 7.70
C SER A 134 -15.67 4.08 8.88
N PRO A 135 -16.77 3.32 8.75
CA PRO A 135 -17.62 2.98 9.89
C PRO A 135 -16.90 2.07 10.90
N TYR A 136 -15.78 1.46 10.51
CA TYR A 136 -14.91 0.69 11.41
C TYR A 136 -14.00 1.59 12.27
N GLY A 137 -14.05 2.91 12.07
CA GLY A 137 -13.25 3.91 12.77
C GLY A 137 -12.06 4.42 11.96
N ALA A 138 -11.44 5.50 12.45
CA ALA A 138 -10.38 6.22 11.76
C ALA A 138 -9.00 5.65 12.07
N CYS A 139 -8.23 5.29 11.04
CA CYS A 139 -6.82 4.93 11.20
C CYS A 139 -5.97 6.18 11.48
N SER A 140 -5.10 6.10 12.49
CA SER A 140 -4.14 7.16 12.81
C SER A 140 -2.75 6.87 12.25
N SER A 141 -1.90 7.89 12.21
CA SER A 141 -0.49 7.75 11.82
C SER A 141 0.28 6.95 12.87
N VAL A 142 1.23 6.14 12.40
CA VAL A 142 2.14 5.38 13.28
C VAL A 142 3.07 6.26 14.14
N PHE A 143 3.23 7.53 13.78
CA PHE A 143 4.11 8.46 14.50
C PHE A 143 3.39 9.21 15.63
N ASP A 144 2.11 9.49 15.45
CA ASP A 144 1.31 10.24 16.40
C ASP A 144 -0.19 9.96 16.16
N PRO A 145 -0.91 9.40 17.14
CA PRO A 145 -2.30 9.02 16.98
C PRO A 145 -3.24 10.21 16.75
N ARG A 146 -2.79 11.46 16.99
CA ARG A 146 -3.54 12.69 16.72
C ARG A 146 -3.60 13.03 15.23
N TYR A 147 -2.75 12.42 14.42
CA TYR A 147 -2.68 12.68 12.98
C TYR A 147 -3.31 11.54 12.18
N ILE A 148 -3.86 11.90 11.02
CA ILE A 148 -4.44 10.94 10.09
C ILE A 148 -3.38 9.98 9.54
N SER A 149 -3.75 8.72 9.33
CA SER A 149 -2.90 7.78 8.59
C SER A 149 -2.75 8.17 7.12
N GLY A 150 -3.69 8.96 6.60
CA GLY A 150 -3.91 9.09 5.16
C GLY A 150 -4.72 7.92 4.62
N GLY A 151 -5.24 8.07 3.41
CA GLY A 151 -6.14 7.10 2.81
C GLY A 151 -6.10 7.11 1.28
N SER A 152 -6.92 6.33 0.60
CA SER A 152 -7.94 5.43 1.19
C SER A 152 -7.37 4.10 1.68
N SER A 153 -6.13 3.73 1.38
CA SER A 153 -5.52 2.45 1.81
C SER A 153 -4.90 2.56 3.20
N ALA A 154 -5.69 3.01 4.17
CA ALA A 154 -5.25 3.45 5.49
C ALA A 154 -4.62 2.32 6.32
N GLY A 155 -5.39 1.26 6.61
CA GLY A 155 -4.90 0.14 7.41
C GLY A 155 -3.75 -0.62 6.71
N SER A 156 -3.73 -0.66 5.38
CA SER A 156 -2.62 -1.26 4.61
C SER A 156 -1.28 -0.61 4.91
N ALA A 157 -1.23 0.72 4.96
CA ALA A 157 0.01 1.44 5.29
C ALA A 157 0.37 1.26 6.77
N VAL A 158 -0.60 1.41 7.67
CA VAL A 158 -0.35 1.27 9.12
C VAL A 158 0.14 -0.14 9.47
N ALA A 159 -0.41 -1.18 8.85
CA ALA A 159 0.00 -2.56 9.11
C ALA A 159 1.48 -2.84 8.74
N VAL A 160 1.97 -2.27 7.63
CA VAL A 160 3.38 -2.41 7.23
C VAL A 160 4.29 -1.53 8.08
N ALA A 161 3.91 -0.28 8.30
CA ALA A 161 4.72 0.67 9.05
C ALA A 161 4.88 0.27 10.54
N SER A 162 3.88 -0.41 11.10
CA SER A 162 3.91 -0.93 12.48
C SER A 162 4.56 -2.31 12.60
N GLY A 163 5.10 -2.87 11.50
CA GLY A 163 5.77 -4.17 11.52
C GLY A 163 4.84 -5.36 11.82
N LEU A 164 3.55 -5.25 11.45
CA LEU A 164 2.57 -6.33 11.57
C LEU A 164 2.62 -7.28 10.38
N VAL A 165 3.01 -6.77 9.20
CA VAL A 165 3.20 -7.56 7.97
C VAL A 165 4.37 -7.03 7.15
N SER A 166 4.88 -7.85 6.23
CA SER A 166 6.07 -7.54 5.41
C SER A 166 5.78 -6.49 4.33
N PHE A 167 4.60 -6.62 3.71
CA PHE A 167 4.09 -5.70 2.70
C PHE A 167 2.56 -5.73 2.72
N SER A 168 1.92 -4.83 1.99
CA SER A 168 0.48 -4.86 1.83
C SER A 168 0.02 -4.38 0.46
N LEU A 169 -1.17 -4.84 0.07
CA LEU A 169 -1.89 -4.36 -1.10
C LEU A 169 -2.79 -3.18 -0.74
N GLY A 170 -2.82 -2.20 -1.63
CA GLY A 170 -3.79 -1.11 -1.64
C GLY A 170 -4.43 -0.93 -3.01
N SER A 171 -5.17 0.17 -3.14
CA SER A 171 -5.57 0.70 -4.45
C SER A 171 -5.19 2.17 -4.54
N ASP A 172 -4.99 2.67 -5.75
CA ASP A 172 -4.70 4.08 -6.02
C ASP A 172 -5.45 4.54 -7.27
N THR A 173 -6.32 5.51 -7.05
CA THR A 173 -7.10 6.22 -8.08
C THR A 173 -6.68 7.70 -8.10
N ALA A 174 -6.80 8.35 -6.94
CA ALA A 174 -6.44 9.77 -6.76
C ALA A 174 -5.07 9.96 -6.06
N GLY A 175 -4.63 8.98 -5.27
CA GLY A 175 -3.49 9.13 -4.35
C GLY A 175 -3.40 8.06 -3.28
N SER A 176 -4.36 7.13 -3.25
CA SER A 176 -4.57 6.19 -2.14
C SER A 176 -3.47 5.13 -1.93
N GLY A 177 -2.51 5.01 -2.84
CA GLY A 177 -1.29 4.22 -2.67
C GLY A 177 -0.06 5.05 -2.30
N ARG A 178 -0.16 6.39 -2.34
CA ARG A 178 0.96 7.33 -2.19
C ARG A 178 0.85 8.19 -0.94
N VAL A 179 -0.33 8.76 -0.67
CA VAL A 179 -0.59 9.61 0.51
C VAL A 179 -0.36 8.83 1.82
N PRO A 180 -1.00 7.67 2.05
CA PRO A 180 -0.76 6.93 3.29
C PRO A 180 0.66 6.36 3.40
N ALA A 181 1.36 6.13 2.27
CA ALA A 181 2.77 5.76 2.31
C ALA A 181 3.64 6.90 2.86
N ALA A 182 3.41 8.12 2.38
CA ALA A 182 4.15 9.31 2.82
C ALA A 182 3.93 9.60 4.31
N PHE A 183 2.71 9.44 4.81
CA PHE A 183 2.38 9.73 6.22
C PHE A 183 2.84 8.66 7.22
N ASN A 184 3.23 7.48 6.74
CA ASN A 184 3.68 6.38 7.59
C ASN A 184 5.10 5.90 7.23
N ASN A 185 5.88 6.73 6.53
CA ASN A 185 7.28 6.48 6.15
C ASN A 185 7.50 5.14 5.41
N LEU A 186 6.73 4.93 4.34
CA LEU A 186 6.81 3.73 3.52
C LEU A 186 7.11 4.05 2.06
N ILE A 187 7.56 3.03 1.34
CA ILE A 187 7.54 3.01 -0.11
C ILE A 187 6.11 2.69 -0.57
N GLY A 188 5.46 3.67 -1.20
CA GLY A 188 4.18 3.51 -1.88
C GLY A 188 4.37 3.37 -3.39
N LEU A 189 4.37 2.14 -3.90
CA LEU A 189 4.52 1.88 -5.32
C LEU A 189 3.15 1.89 -6.00
N LYS A 190 2.95 2.83 -6.92
CA LYS A 190 1.78 2.92 -7.81
C LYS A 190 2.15 2.47 -9.22
N PRO A 191 1.93 1.20 -9.59
CA PRO A 191 2.29 0.68 -10.91
C PRO A 191 1.61 1.43 -12.05
N THR A 192 2.13 1.26 -13.26
CA THR A 192 1.44 1.69 -14.48
C THR A 192 0.07 1.01 -14.55
N ARG A 193 -0.97 1.77 -14.91
CA ARG A 193 -2.33 1.25 -15.01
C ARG A 193 -2.39 0.07 -15.98
N GLY A 194 -2.98 -1.04 -15.53
CA GLY A 194 -3.08 -2.28 -16.29
C GLY A 194 -1.86 -3.21 -16.17
N LEU A 195 -0.81 -2.85 -15.43
CA LEU A 195 0.30 -3.76 -15.15
C LEU A 195 -0.08 -4.85 -14.14
N LEU A 196 -0.94 -4.50 -13.17
CA LEU A 196 -1.56 -5.43 -12.23
C LEU A 196 -3.04 -5.57 -12.59
N SER A 197 -3.55 -6.81 -12.55
CA SER A 197 -4.97 -7.10 -12.77
C SER A 197 -5.84 -6.42 -11.72
N THR A 198 -6.99 -5.89 -12.13
CA THR A 198 -8.04 -5.38 -11.24
C THR A 198 -9.21 -6.36 -11.11
N LEU A 199 -9.05 -7.61 -11.55
CA LEU A 199 -10.06 -8.65 -11.34
C LEU A 199 -10.09 -9.05 -9.86
N GLY A 200 -11.26 -8.95 -9.24
CA GLY A 200 -11.46 -9.08 -7.79
C GLY A 200 -11.13 -7.81 -6.99
N LEU A 201 -11.04 -6.65 -7.65
CA LEU A 201 -11.01 -5.33 -7.01
C LEU A 201 -12.40 -4.68 -7.12
N VAL A 202 -13.00 -4.28 -6.00
CA VAL A 202 -14.21 -3.45 -5.98
C VAL A 202 -13.85 -2.08 -6.60
N PRO A 203 -14.49 -1.70 -7.72
CA PRO A 203 -14.09 -0.52 -8.48
C PRO A 203 -14.49 0.77 -7.77
N ALA A 204 -13.58 1.74 -7.73
CA ALA A 204 -13.86 3.12 -7.31
C ALA A 204 -14.02 4.02 -8.54
N CYS A 205 -12.99 4.10 -9.38
CA CYS A 205 -13.11 4.63 -10.73
C CYS A 205 -12.47 3.62 -11.67
N ARG A 206 -13.27 2.66 -12.14
CA ARG A 206 -12.81 1.46 -12.88
C ARG A 206 -11.79 1.74 -13.99
N THR A 207 -11.89 2.86 -14.69
CA THR A 207 -10.97 3.23 -15.77
C THR A 207 -9.63 3.79 -15.31
N LEU A 208 -9.48 4.16 -14.04
CA LEU A 208 -8.31 4.80 -13.45
C LEU A 208 -7.64 3.94 -12.37
N ASP A 209 -8.39 3.05 -11.74
CA ASP A 209 -7.94 2.24 -10.60
C ASP A 209 -6.67 1.45 -10.92
N CYS A 210 -5.72 1.51 -10.00
CA CYS A 210 -4.53 0.68 -9.97
C CYS A 210 -4.46 -0.04 -8.63
N VAL A 211 -4.12 -1.33 -8.61
CA VAL A 211 -3.62 -1.97 -7.38
C VAL A 211 -2.28 -1.33 -7.03
N SER A 212 -2.07 -0.96 -5.77
CA SER A 212 -0.83 -0.37 -5.26
C SER A 212 -0.19 -1.27 -4.20
N LEU A 213 1.10 -1.04 -3.94
CA LEU A 213 1.89 -1.82 -3.00
C LEU A 213 2.50 -0.89 -1.93
N PHE A 214 2.50 -1.34 -0.68
CA PHE A 214 3.25 -0.72 0.41
C PHE A 214 4.35 -1.66 0.88
N ALA A 215 5.58 -1.16 1.01
CA ALA A 215 6.71 -1.91 1.54
C ALA A 215 7.68 -0.98 2.28
N GLN A 216 8.60 -1.55 3.06
CA GLN A 216 9.64 -0.79 3.77
C GLN A 216 10.77 -0.34 2.85
N THR A 217 11.04 -1.08 1.76
CA THR A 217 12.14 -0.79 0.84
C THR A 217 11.69 -0.82 -0.62
N CYS A 218 12.41 -0.11 -1.49
CA CYS A 218 12.17 -0.16 -2.94
C CYS A 218 12.45 -1.56 -3.51
N HIS A 219 13.40 -2.28 -2.93
CA HIS A 219 13.72 -3.66 -3.33
C HIS A 219 12.53 -4.58 -3.06
N ASP A 220 11.94 -4.53 -1.86
CA ASP A 220 10.79 -5.35 -1.51
C ASP A 220 9.57 -5.01 -2.38
N ALA A 221 9.30 -3.71 -2.57
CA ALA A 221 8.22 -3.27 -3.45
C ALA A 221 8.40 -3.78 -4.90
N HIS A 222 9.64 -3.80 -5.40
CA HIS A 222 9.95 -4.34 -6.71
C HIS A 222 9.74 -5.86 -6.76
N THR A 223 10.25 -6.62 -5.80
CA THR A 223 10.09 -8.08 -5.73
C THR A 223 8.61 -8.46 -5.70
N VAL A 224 7.78 -7.78 -4.90
CA VAL A 224 6.33 -7.99 -4.85
C VAL A 224 5.67 -7.65 -6.19
N LEU A 225 6.06 -6.54 -6.83
CA LEU A 225 5.55 -6.18 -8.16
C LEU A 225 5.87 -7.26 -9.20
N GLN A 226 7.08 -7.80 -9.20
CA GLN A 226 7.49 -8.83 -10.15
C GLN A 226 6.73 -10.14 -9.95
N ALA A 227 6.40 -10.49 -8.69
CA ALA A 227 5.58 -11.66 -8.37
C ALA A 227 4.10 -11.47 -8.75
N ALA A 228 3.57 -10.24 -8.65
CA ALA A 228 2.14 -9.96 -8.89
C ALA A 228 1.80 -9.57 -10.33
N ARG A 229 2.76 -9.10 -11.13
CA ARG A 229 2.49 -8.60 -12.49
C ARG A 229 2.15 -9.73 -13.46
N GLY A 230 1.23 -9.44 -14.36
CA GLY A 230 0.83 -10.38 -15.41
C GLY A 230 -0.27 -9.78 -16.26
N PHE A 231 -0.26 -10.08 -17.56
CA PHE A 231 -1.38 -9.73 -18.43
C PHE A 231 -2.58 -10.60 -18.06
N ASP A 232 -3.71 -9.97 -17.78
CA ASP A 232 -4.98 -10.66 -17.50
C ASP A 232 -6.03 -10.22 -18.53
N PRO A 233 -6.36 -11.06 -19.53
CA PRO A 233 -7.33 -10.71 -20.56
C PRO A 233 -8.75 -10.53 -20.02
N ARG A 234 -9.04 -11.07 -18.82
CA ARG A 234 -10.34 -10.94 -18.15
C ARG A 234 -10.47 -9.59 -17.45
N ALA A 235 -9.34 -8.99 -17.06
CA ALA A 235 -9.32 -7.63 -16.56
C ALA A 235 -9.40 -6.67 -17.75
N ARG A 236 -10.59 -6.07 -17.96
CA ARG A 236 -10.88 -5.21 -19.11
C ARG A 236 -9.82 -4.10 -19.25
N PRO A 237 -8.91 -4.16 -20.25
CA PRO A 237 -7.75 -3.28 -20.26
C PRO A 237 -8.11 -1.92 -20.85
N VAL A 238 -7.75 -0.83 -20.16
CA VAL A 238 -7.76 0.49 -20.80
C VAL A 238 -6.44 0.73 -21.57
N LEU A 239 -5.33 0.06 -21.21
CA LEU A 239 -4.00 0.36 -21.78
C LEU A 239 -2.96 -0.78 -21.83
N ALA A 240 -3.28 -2.03 -21.51
CA ALA A 240 -2.30 -3.12 -21.53
C ALA A 240 -1.98 -3.61 -22.96
N ARG A 241 -1.44 -2.75 -23.82
CA ARG A 241 -0.56 -3.21 -24.89
C ARG A 241 0.80 -3.45 -24.25
N SER A 242 1.31 -4.66 -24.42
CA SER A 242 2.64 -5.15 -24.06
C SER A 242 3.75 -4.30 -24.68
N ARG A 243 3.90 -3.04 -24.29
CA ARG A 243 5.18 -2.36 -24.44
C ARG A 243 6.07 -3.02 -23.40
N GLY A 244 7.01 -3.86 -23.88
CA GLY A 244 7.99 -4.52 -23.02
C GLY A 244 8.54 -3.54 -21.98
N TRP A 245 8.71 -4.02 -20.76
CA TRP A 245 9.31 -3.22 -19.69
C TRP A 245 10.63 -2.66 -20.23
N PRO A 246 10.79 -1.34 -20.45
CA PRO A 246 12.09 -0.82 -20.82
C PRO A 246 13.00 -1.19 -19.65
N GLY A 247 14.02 -2.02 -19.89
CA GLY A 247 14.88 -2.54 -18.84
C GLY A 247 15.34 -1.43 -17.89
N CYS A 248 15.70 -1.79 -16.65
CA CYS A 248 16.38 -0.87 -15.73
C CYS A 248 17.79 -0.55 -16.27
N GLY A 249 17.87 0.22 -17.35
CA GLY A 249 19.12 0.81 -17.81
C GLY A 249 19.46 2.00 -16.92
N ALA A 250 20.74 2.14 -16.58
CA ALA A 250 21.25 3.39 -16.02
C ALA A 250 20.95 4.51 -17.02
N VAL A 251 20.11 5.46 -16.65
CA VAL A 251 19.79 6.58 -17.53
C VAL A 251 20.60 7.78 -17.06
N ALA A 252 21.87 7.79 -17.44
CA ALA A 252 22.72 8.94 -17.29
C ALA A 252 22.06 10.16 -17.97
N GLY A 253 22.10 11.32 -17.30
CA GLY A 253 21.55 12.56 -17.86
C GLY A 253 20.02 12.73 -17.79
N ARG A 254 19.28 11.97 -16.96
CA ARG A 254 17.84 12.26 -16.74
C ARG A 254 17.66 13.66 -16.15
N ARG A 255 16.92 14.50 -16.88
CA ARG A 255 16.36 15.74 -16.35
C ARG A 255 15.18 15.40 -15.44
N VAL A 256 15.23 15.83 -14.18
CA VAL A 256 14.11 15.72 -13.22
C VAL A 256 13.44 17.08 -13.13
N PRO A 257 12.34 17.33 -13.86
CA PRO A 257 11.64 18.60 -13.78
C PRO A 257 10.95 18.72 -12.41
N ILE A 258 11.42 19.66 -11.59
CA ILE A 258 10.73 20.01 -10.34
C ILE A 258 9.60 20.97 -10.71
N ARG A 259 8.37 20.46 -10.74
CA ARG A 259 7.18 21.31 -10.88
C ARG A 259 7.00 22.09 -9.60
N ARG A 260 7.57 23.29 -9.53
CA ARG A 260 7.20 24.25 -8.49
C ARG A 260 5.71 24.54 -8.66
N PRO A 261 4.94 24.63 -7.56
CA PRO A 261 3.60 25.19 -7.67
C PRO A 261 3.78 26.54 -8.37
N ARG A 262 3.19 26.68 -9.57
CA ARG A 262 2.99 28.03 -10.09
C ARG A 262 2.27 28.76 -8.96
N GLN A 263 2.67 30.00 -8.66
CA GLN A 263 1.77 30.92 -7.98
C GLN A 263 0.57 31.15 -8.92
N ALA A 264 -0.22 30.11 -9.16
CA ALA A 264 -1.58 30.27 -9.59
C ALA A 264 -2.21 30.87 -8.36
N ALA A 265 -2.39 32.18 -8.46
CA ALA A 265 -3.27 32.97 -7.64
C ALA A 265 -4.38 32.11 -7.06
N THR A 266 -4.72 32.41 -5.81
CA THR A 266 -6.02 32.24 -5.18
C THR A 266 -7.18 32.77 -6.05
N ARG A 267 -7.30 32.34 -7.32
CA ARG A 267 -8.58 32.13 -7.98
C ARG A 267 -9.17 30.89 -7.33
N VAL A 268 -9.61 31.09 -6.09
CA VAL A 268 -10.85 30.48 -5.63
C VAL A 268 -11.82 30.57 -6.81
N PHE A 269 -12.44 29.47 -7.20
CA PHE A 269 -13.60 29.50 -8.08
C PHE A 269 -14.63 30.44 -7.39
N ARG A 270 -14.59 31.73 -7.74
CA ARG A 270 -15.46 32.73 -7.16
C ARG A 270 -16.87 32.40 -7.61
N ARG A 271 -17.81 32.31 -6.67
CA ARG A 271 -19.21 32.58 -7.00
C ARG A 271 -19.30 33.99 -7.60
N PRO A 272 -20.04 34.21 -8.70
CA PRO A 272 -20.29 35.55 -9.20
C PRO A 272 -20.93 36.41 -8.10
N GLY A 273 -20.35 37.57 -7.77
CA GLY A 273 -21.01 38.58 -6.94
C GLY A 273 -20.33 39.03 -5.63
N SER A 274 -19.24 38.40 -5.15
CA SER A 274 -18.62 38.83 -3.88
C SER A 274 -17.41 39.77 -4.06
N ARG A 275 -17.45 40.93 -3.38
CA ARG A 275 -16.32 41.89 -3.26
C ARG A 275 -15.40 41.49 -2.10
N PRO A 276 -14.06 41.68 -2.22
CA PRO A 276 -13.12 41.29 -1.19
C PRO A 276 -12.90 42.41 -0.15
N SER A 277 -12.82 42.04 1.13
CA SER A 277 -12.13 42.80 2.17
C SER A 277 -11.04 41.90 2.76
N LEU A 278 -9.77 42.24 2.56
CA LEU A 278 -8.64 41.63 3.26
C LEU A 278 -7.67 42.74 3.73
N PRO A 279 -7.15 42.67 4.97
CA PRO A 279 -6.26 43.67 5.51
C PRO A 279 -4.82 43.47 5.03
N ALA A 280 -4.09 44.58 4.90
CA ALA A 280 -2.70 44.61 4.49
C ALA A 280 -1.76 44.32 5.67
N SER A 281 -1.12 43.15 5.70
CA SER A 281 0.18 43.02 6.37
C SER A 281 0.98 41.89 5.72
N HIS A 282 2.01 42.28 4.96
CA HIS A 282 3.28 41.58 4.71
C HIS A 282 4.04 42.36 3.64
N ARG A 283 4.60 43.52 4.02
CA ARG A 283 5.67 44.15 3.24
C ARG A 283 6.97 43.38 3.51
N ARG A 284 7.67 43.00 2.45
CA ARG A 284 8.98 42.32 2.47
C ARG A 284 10.09 43.25 2.98
N PRO A 285 11.17 42.72 3.59
CA PRO A 285 12.41 43.48 3.78
C PRO A 285 13.25 43.50 2.50
N THR A 286 13.87 44.65 2.22
CA THR A 286 14.77 44.95 1.10
C THR A 286 16.16 44.32 1.31
N ARG A 287 16.75 43.74 0.25
CA ARG A 287 18.15 43.24 0.23
C ARG A 287 19.14 44.42 0.10
N PRO A 288 20.33 44.39 0.74
CA PRO A 288 21.40 45.35 0.48
C PRO A 288 22.19 44.97 -0.78
N GLY A 289 22.58 45.99 -1.56
CA GLY A 289 23.28 45.86 -2.84
C GLY A 289 24.77 45.53 -2.70
N ARG A 290 25.30 44.72 -3.64
CA ARG A 290 26.75 44.60 -3.88
C ARG A 290 27.13 45.53 -5.03
N ARG A 291 28.04 46.45 -4.75
CA ARG A 291 28.83 47.19 -5.76
C ARG A 291 29.92 46.25 -6.27
N GLU A 292 30.01 46.08 -7.58
CA GLU A 292 31.21 45.57 -8.26
C GLU A 292 31.98 46.77 -8.82
N GLY A 293 33.23 46.91 -8.38
CA GLY A 293 34.20 47.83 -8.98
C GLY A 293 34.80 47.19 -10.23
N ARG A 294 34.92 48.00 -11.29
CA ARG A 294 35.67 47.68 -12.51
C ARG A 294 37.14 48.07 -12.31
N ASN A 295 38.04 47.26 -12.87
CA ASN A 295 39.13 47.77 -13.71
C ASN A 295 38.62 47.75 -15.16
#